data_AF-A0A4Q3UA31-F1
#
_entry.id   AF-A0A4Q3UA31-F1
#
_cell.length_a   1.000
_cell.length_b   1.000
_cell.length_c   1.000
_cell.angle_alpha   90.00
_cell.angle_beta   90.00
_cell.angle_gamma   90.00
#
_symmetry.space_group_name_H-M   'P 1'
#
loop_
_entity.id
_entity.type
_entity.pdbx_description
1 polymer ?
#
loop_
_entity_poly.entity_id
_entity_poly.type
_entity_poly.pdbx_seq_one_letter_code
_entity_poly.pdbx_strand_id
1 'polypeptide(L)'
;MIFHLDHRIYFPDPAKAEPDGLLAVGGDLSPERLKLAYQKGIFPWFNEDDPILWYSPHERCVIFPEQIKLSTSMKKFMRSGQLKVTKNKAFVQVIKN
;
A
#
# COMPACT_ATOMS: atom_id res chain seq x y z
N MET A 1 5.97 -9.63 18.67
CA MET A 1 4.75 -10.40 18.93
C MET A 1 3.78 -10.12 17.79
N ILE A 2 3.31 -11.15 17.09
CA ILE A 2 2.33 -10.99 16.01
C ILE A 2 0.91 -11.04 16.56
N PHE A 3 0.07 -10.07 16.17
CA PHE A 3 -1.33 -10.00 16.61
C PHE A 3 -2.25 -10.78 15.67
N HIS A 4 -3.26 -11.47 16.21
CA HIS A 4 -4.29 -12.12 15.40
C HIS A 4 -5.56 -11.28 15.39
N LEU A 5 -6.02 -10.89 14.21
CA LEU A 5 -7.24 -10.10 14.05
C LEU A 5 -8.46 -11.02 13.96
N ASP A 6 -9.52 -10.61 14.66
CA ASP A 6 -10.84 -11.21 14.58
C ASP A 6 -11.79 -10.35 13.73
N HIS A 7 -13.10 -10.57 13.86
CA HIS A 7 -14.16 -9.86 13.14
C HIS A 7 -14.31 -8.38 13.53
N ARG A 8 -13.64 -7.90 14.59
CA ARG A 8 -13.71 -6.50 15.00
C ARG A 8 -12.85 -5.63 14.08
N ILE A 9 -13.36 -4.43 13.80
CA ILE A 9 -12.65 -3.42 13.01
C ILE A 9 -11.69 -2.65 13.93
N TYR A 10 -10.51 -3.24 14.15
CA TYR A 10 -9.45 -2.69 14.99
C TYR A 10 -8.08 -3.11 14.45
N PHE A 11 -7.06 -2.30 14.74
CA PHE A 11 -5.66 -2.65 14.56
C PHE A 11 -4.84 -2.30 15.80
N PRO A 12 -3.86 -3.15 16.18
CA PRO A 12 -2.84 -2.83 17.16
C PRO A 12 -2.10 -1.53 16.84
N ASP A 13 -1.38 -1.02 17.82
CA ASP A 13 -0.47 0.11 17.63
C ASP A 13 0.64 -0.27 16.62
N PRO A 14 0.77 0.45 15.49
CA PRO A 14 1.81 0.20 14.49
C PRO A 14 3.24 0.19 15.05
N ALA A 15 3.50 0.91 16.14
CA ALA A 15 4.81 0.93 16.80
C ALA A 15 5.23 -0.44 17.38
N LYS A 16 4.30 -1.40 17.46
CA LYS A 16 4.54 -2.78 17.93
C LYS A 16 4.86 -3.76 16.80
N ALA A 17 4.97 -3.28 15.57
CA ALA A 17 5.37 -4.11 14.45
C ALA A 17 6.78 -4.70 14.66
N GLU A 18 7.01 -5.88 14.11
CA GLU A 18 8.33 -6.50 14.05
C GLU A 18 9.31 -5.62 13.23
N PRO A 19 10.63 -5.89 13.30
CA PRO A 19 11.63 -5.11 12.55
C PRO A 19 11.38 -5.06 11.04
N ASP A 20 10.79 -6.12 10.47
CA ASP A 20 10.40 -6.19 9.05
C ASP A 20 9.05 -5.50 8.75
N GLY A 21 8.38 -4.98 9.78
CA GLY A 21 7.09 -4.32 9.71
C GLY A 21 5.90 -5.23 9.90
N LEU A 22 6.05 -6.56 10.06
CA LEU A 22 4.89 -7.43 10.27
C LEU A 22 4.21 -7.09 11.60
N LEU A 23 2.91 -6.77 11.54
CA LEU A 23 2.13 -6.36 12.72
C LEU A 23 1.08 -7.39 13.09
N ALA A 24 0.27 -7.83 12.13
CA ALA A 24 -0.89 -8.66 12.42
C ALA A 24 -1.22 -9.65 11.30
N VAL A 25 -1.98 -10.69 11.65
CA VAL A 25 -2.43 -11.78 10.76
C VAL A 25 -3.96 -11.93 10.89
N GLY A 26 -4.64 -12.21 9.78
CA GLY A 26 -6.06 -12.54 9.73
C GLY A 26 -6.98 -11.35 9.54
N GLY A 27 -8.24 -11.51 9.98
CA GLY A 27 -9.33 -10.58 9.68
C GLY A 27 -9.90 -10.79 8.27
N ASP A 28 -10.13 -9.70 7.56
CA ASP A 28 -10.79 -9.66 6.25
C ASP A 28 -10.28 -8.48 5.41
N LEU A 29 -10.69 -8.38 4.15
CA LEU A 29 -10.39 -7.23 3.28
C LEU A 29 -11.63 -6.33 3.10
N SER A 30 -12.45 -6.19 4.14
CA SER A 30 -13.61 -5.29 4.08
C SER A 30 -13.17 -3.84 3.85
N PRO A 31 -13.97 -3.03 3.13
CA PRO A 31 -13.67 -1.61 2.92
C PRO A 31 -13.43 -0.84 4.22
N GLU A 32 -14.16 -1.17 5.28
CA GLU A 32 -14.06 -0.54 6.60
C GLU A 32 -12.70 -0.83 7.25
N ARG A 33 -12.26 -2.10 7.23
CA ARG A 33 -10.95 -2.48 7.77
C ARG A 33 -9.81 -1.89 6.95
N LEU A 34 -9.89 -1.94 5.62
CA LEU A 34 -8.87 -1.35 4.75
C LEU A 34 -8.71 0.15 4.99
N LYS A 35 -9.82 0.90 5.08
CA LYS A 35 -9.78 2.33 5.40
C LYS A 35 -9.09 2.57 6.74
N LEU A 36 -9.44 1.80 7.78
CA LEU A 36 -8.80 1.92 9.10
C LEU A 36 -7.30 1.59 9.04
N ALA A 37 -6.90 0.54 8.31
CA ALA A 37 -5.51 0.16 8.14
C ALA A 37 -4.69 1.32 7.55
N TYR A 38 -5.12 1.85 6.40
CA TYR A 38 -4.41 2.95 5.73
C TYR A 38 -4.37 4.23 6.58
N GLN A 39 -5.43 4.54 7.34
CA GLN A 39 -5.44 5.67 8.29
C GLN A 39 -4.40 5.52 9.39
N LYS A 40 -4.07 4.29 9.79
CA LYS A 40 -3.04 3.96 10.79
C LYS A 40 -1.66 3.68 10.20
N GLY A 41 -1.47 3.86 8.89
CA GLY A 41 -0.19 3.55 8.22
C GLY A 41 0.06 2.05 7.98
N ILE A 42 -0.96 1.22 8.17
CA ILE A 42 -0.92 -0.24 8.00
C ILE A 42 -1.42 -0.61 6.60
N PHE A 43 -0.82 -1.61 5.96
CA PHE A 43 -1.27 -2.11 4.66
C PHE A 43 -1.23 -3.65 4.61
N PRO A 44 -2.16 -4.29 3.87
CA PRO A 44 -2.12 -5.72 3.68
C PRO A 44 -1.11 -6.09 2.59
N TRP A 45 -0.33 -7.15 2.80
CA TRP A 45 0.59 -7.69 1.80
C TRP A 45 0.90 -9.17 2.09
N PHE A 46 0.48 -10.09 1.23
CA PHE A 46 0.54 -11.54 1.47
C PHE A 46 0.49 -12.30 0.13
N ASN A 47 0.97 -13.55 0.09
CA ASN A 47 0.83 -14.41 -1.10
C ASN A 47 -0.55 -15.11 -1.12
N GLU A 48 -0.92 -15.72 -2.24
CA GLU A 48 -2.24 -16.34 -2.42
C GLU A 48 -2.59 -17.41 -1.37
N ASP A 49 -1.60 -18.20 -0.95
CA ASP A 49 -1.77 -19.26 0.04
C ASP A 49 -1.52 -18.81 1.49
N ASP A 50 -1.08 -17.56 1.69
CA ASP A 50 -0.83 -17.02 3.02
C ASP A 50 -2.13 -16.51 3.65
N PRO A 51 -2.27 -16.55 5.00
CA PRO A 51 -3.29 -15.75 5.65
C PRO A 51 -3.05 -14.27 5.36
N ILE A 52 -4.08 -13.43 5.48
CA ILE A 52 -3.93 -11.98 5.31
C ILE A 52 -2.89 -11.47 6.33
N LEU A 53 -1.79 -10.91 5.84
CA LEU A 53 -0.74 -10.29 6.65
C LEU A 53 -0.84 -8.77 6.54
N TRP A 54 -0.65 -8.09 7.67
CA TRP A 54 -0.74 -6.63 7.80
C TRP A 54 0.60 -6.06 8.27
N TYR A 55 1.13 -5.11 7.50
CA TYR A 55 2.45 -4.53 7.70
C TYR A 55 2.40 -3.04 8.04
N SER A 56 3.32 -2.62 8.89
CA SER A 56 3.69 -1.23 9.15
C SER A 56 5.19 -1.13 9.47
N PRO A 57 6.06 -1.08 8.45
CA PRO A 57 7.50 -0.91 8.64
C PRO A 57 7.84 0.36 9.41
N HIS A 58 8.81 0.27 10.33
CA HIS A 58 9.29 1.40 11.12
C HIS A 58 9.92 2.49 10.24
N GLU A 59 10.68 2.06 9.22
CA GLU A 59 11.17 2.94 8.16
C GLU A 59 10.25 2.83 6.94
N ARG A 60 9.58 3.94 6.61
CA ARG A 60 8.65 3.98 5.48
C ARG A 60 9.27 4.62 4.26
N CYS A 61 9.27 3.89 3.15
CA CYS A 61 9.59 4.49 1.86
C CYS A 61 8.50 5.50 1.47
N VAL A 62 8.91 6.75 1.27
CA VAL A 62 8.04 7.85 0.83
C VAL A 62 8.66 8.56 -0.37
N ILE A 63 7.81 9.11 -1.23
CA ILE A 63 8.24 9.91 -2.37
C ILE A 63 7.72 11.32 -2.16
N PHE A 64 8.65 12.28 -2.07
CA PHE A 64 8.34 13.71 -2.05
C PHE A 64 8.13 14.18 -3.50
N PRO A 65 6.92 14.60 -3.91
CA PRO A 65 6.63 14.94 -5.30
C PRO A 65 7.56 16.00 -5.89
N GLU A 66 7.94 16.99 -5.08
CA GLU A 66 8.86 18.08 -5.42
C GLU A 66 10.32 17.63 -5.58
N GLN A 67 10.67 16.44 -5.08
CA GLN A 67 12.03 15.89 -5.16
C GLN A 67 12.18 14.83 -6.27
N ILE A 68 11.13 14.58 -7.06
CA ILE A 68 11.17 13.61 -8.15
C ILE A 68 12.24 14.01 -9.17
N LYS A 69 13.26 13.16 -9.33
CA LYS A 69 14.33 13.34 -10.31
C LYS A 69 13.88 12.80 -11.67
N LEU A 70 13.57 13.70 -12.60
CA LEU A 70 13.27 13.33 -13.99
C LEU A 70 14.53 13.38 -14.85
N SER A 71 14.90 12.23 -15.44
CA SER A 71 16.00 12.16 -16.40
C SER A 71 15.71 12.98 -17.66
N THR A 72 16.76 13.43 -18.35
CA THR A 72 16.63 14.20 -19.59
C THR A 72 15.88 13.42 -20.68
N SER A 73 16.11 12.10 -20.79
CA SER A 73 15.39 11.23 -21.71
C SER A 73 13.91 11.12 -21.36
N MET A 74 13.56 10.99 -20.07
CA MET A 74 12.17 10.97 -19.62
C MET A 74 11.46 12.28 -19.94
N LYS A 75 12.10 13.44 -19.70
CA LYS A 75 11.52 14.75 -20.06
C LYS A 75 11.28 14.87 -21.57
N LYS A 76 12.19 14.37 -22.41
CA LYS A 76 11.99 14.33 -23.87
C LYS A 76 10.82 13.43 -24.25
N PHE A 77 10.75 12.24 -23.68
CA PHE A 77 9.67 11.28 -23.93
C PHE A 77 8.31 11.85 -23.54
N MET A 78 8.16 12.45 -22.35
CA MET A 78 6.90 13.07 -21.92
C MET A 78 6.44 14.19 -22.86
N ARG A 79 7.37 14.98 -23.41
CA ARG A 79 7.04 16.05 -24.37
C ARG A 79 6.68 15.56 -25.78
N SER A 80 6.96 14.31 -26.11
CA SER A 80 6.69 13.75 -27.43
C SER A 80 5.19 13.56 -27.73
N GLY A 81 4.32 13.67 -26.71
CA GLY A 81 2.89 13.49 -26.86
C GLY A 81 2.45 12.04 -27.09
N GLN A 82 3.38 11.07 -26.98
CA GLN A 82 3.09 9.65 -27.21
C GLN A 82 2.22 9.00 -26.12
N LEU A 83 2.07 9.65 -24.96
CA LEU A 83 1.26 9.15 -23.85
C LEU A 83 0.05 10.04 -23.58
N LYS A 84 -1.10 9.40 -23.34
CA LYS A 84 -2.29 10.03 -22.79
C LYS A 84 -2.49 9.59 -21.35
N VAL A 85 -2.31 10.51 -20.41
CA VAL A 85 -2.59 10.26 -18.98
C VAL A 85 -4.06 10.55 -18.71
N THR A 86 -4.76 9.61 -18.09
CA THR A 86 -6.15 9.78 -17.64
C THR A 86 -6.27 9.39 -16.17
N LYS A 87 -7.29 9.92 -15.48
CA LYS A 87 -7.57 9.61 -14.07
C LYS A 87 -8.90 8.86 -13.95
N ASN A 88 -8.91 7.77 -13.18
CA ASN A 88 -10.10 6.98 -12.84
C ASN A 88 -10.96 6.54 -14.05
N LYS A 89 -10.37 6.37 -15.25
CA LYS A 89 -11.10 5.92 -16.44
C LYS A 89 -11.18 4.41 -16.58
N ALA A 90 -10.26 3.65 -15.97
CA ALA A 90 -10.17 2.21 -16.17
C ALA A 90 -9.52 1.46 -14.97
N PHE A 91 -9.97 1.71 -13.74
CA PHE A 91 -9.35 1.14 -12.53
C PHE A 91 -9.21 -0.39 -12.58
N VAL A 92 -10.27 -1.10 -12.96
CA VAL A 92 -10.28 -2.57 -13.05
C VAL A 92 -9.27 -3.09 -14.06
N GLN A 93 -9.03 -2.37 -15.16
CA GLN A 93 -8.02 -2.77 -16.13
C GLN A 93 -6.62 -2.53 -15.58
N VAL A 94 -6.40 -1.39 -14.90
CA VAL A 94 -5.10 -1.05 -14.31
C VAL A 94 -4.68 -2.05 -13.21
N ILE A 95 -5.60 -2.47 -12.34
CA ILE A 95 -5.28 -3.38 -11.22
C ILE A 95 -5.14 -4.86 -11.63
N LYS A 96 -5.60 -5.24 -12.83
CA LYS A 96 -5.52 -6.62 -13.34
C LYS A 96 -4.29 -6.86 -14.24
N ASN A 97 -3.55 -5.82 -14.60
CA ASN A 97 -2.33 -5.91 -15.40
C ASN A 97 -1.15 -6.36 -14.54
#